data_AF-A0A7S1RJL6-F1
#
_entry.id   AF-A0A7S1RJL6-F1
#
_cell.length_a   1.000
_cell.length_b   1.000
_cell.length_c   1.000
_cell.angle_alpha   90.00
_cell.angle_beta   90.00
_cell.angle_gamma   90.00
#
_symmetry.space_group_name_H-M   'P 1'
#
loop_
_entity.id
_entity.type
_entity.pdbx_description
1 polymer ?
#
loop_
_entity_poly.entity_id
_entity_poly.type
_entity_poly.pdbx_seq_one_letter_code
_entity_poly.pdbx_strand_id
1 'polypeptide(L)'
;PQSGDQVLHLAPEVLLGEQPTLSSDVWQVGLCMHFMLTGGLPQGRDQCEATHGSVRAVATHHVSFHQPLWKEISRQCRVVLRQCLTIDRLERPTSAYLVRKAEWLRAAMQGISTLLAGLEPALHE
;
A
#
# COMPACT_ATOMS: atom_id res chain seq x y z
N PRO A 1 -22.79 3.36 -13.10
CA PRO A 1 -21.39 3.67 -13.46
C PRO A 1 -20.55 3.86 -12.19
N GLN A 2 -19.67 2.92 -11.89
CA GLN A 2 -18.64 3.15 -10.87
C GLN A 2 -17.77 4.31 -11.39
N SER A 3 -17.54 5.34 -10.59
CA SER A 3 -16.69 6.47 -10.97
C SER A 3 -15.29 5.95 -11.33
N GLY A 4 -14.65 6.49 -12.37
CA GLY A 4 -13.32 6.07 -12.85
C GLY A 4 -12.28 5.93 -11.73
N ASP A 5 -12.35 6.82 -10.74
CA ASP A 5 -11.53 6.79 -9.52
C ASP A 5 -11.59 5.46 -8.75
N GLN A 6 -12.76 4.83 -8.62
CA GLN A 6 -12.86 3.59 -7.83
C GLN A 6 -12.05 2.46 -8.45
N VAL A 7 -11.92 2.42 -9.78
CA VAL A 7 -11.23 1.34 -10.50
C VAL A 7 -9.71 1.39 -10.26
N LEU A 8 -9.15 2.58 -10.05
CA LEU A 8 -7.71 2.78 -9.83
C LEU A 8 -7.22 2.04 -8.57
N HIS A 9 -8.09 1.94 -7.57
CA HIS A 9 -7.79 1.38 -6.26
C HIS A 9 -8.11 -0.11 -6.13
N LEU A 10 -8.75 -0.72 -7.13
CA LEU A 10 -9.10 -2.14 -7.07
C LEU A 10 -7.85 -3.03 -7.12
N ALA A 11 -7.90 -4.11 -6.33
CA ALA A 11 -6.89 -5.16 -6.33
C ALA A 11 -6.92 -5.96 -7.66
N PRO A 12 -5.81 -6.59 -8.07
CA PRO A 12 -5.72 -7.35 -9.32
C PRO A 12 -6.85 -8.36 -9.49
N GLU A 13 -7.14 -9.15 -8.46
CA GLU A 13 -8.21 -10.14 -8.46
C GLU A 13 -9.60 -9.53 -8.70
N VAL A 14 -9.86 -8.36 -8.11
CA VAL A 14 -11.15 -7.65 -8.25
C VAL A 14 -11.30 -7.04 -9.64
N LEU A 15 -10.21 -6.49 -10.20
CA LEU A 15 -10.17 -6.00 -11.59
C LEU A 15 -10.43 -7.13 -12.60
N LEU A 16 -10.08 -8.36 -12.24
CA LEU A 16 -10.28 -9.55 -13.07
C LEU A 16 -11.66 -10.19 -12.87
N GLY A 17 -12.50 -9.64 -12.00
CA GLY A 17 -13.90 -10.06 -11.81
C GLY A 17 -14.13 -10.94 -10.58
N GLU A 18 -13.13 -11.12 -9.72
CA GLU A 18 -13.32 -11.80 -8.44
C GLU A 18 -13.97 -10.88 -7.40
N GLN A 19 -14.58 -11.49 -6.38
CA GLN A 19 -15.18 -10.73 -5.28
C GLN A 19 -14.09 -10.12 -4.37
N PRO A 20 -14.29 -8.89 -3.85
CA PRO A 20 -13.39 -8.30 -2.85
C PRO A 20 -13.26 -9.18 -1.61
N THR A 21 -12.05 -9.20 -1.05
CA THR A 21 -11.73 -9.95 0.18
C THR A 21 -10.88 -9.10 1.12
N LEU A 22 -10.65 -9.58 2.34
CA LEU A 22 -9.68 -8.95 3.26
C LEU A 22 -8.27 -8.84 2.66
N SER A 23 -7.88 -9.75 1.76
CA SER A 23 -6.61 -9.63 1.03
C SER A 23 -6.64 -8.43 0.09
N SER A 24 -7.77 -8.15 -0.55
CA SER A 24 -7.95 -6.99 -1.43
C SER A 24 -7.81 -5.66 -0.67
N ASP A 25 -8.22 -5.61 0.61
CA ASP A 25 -7.97 -4.44 1.47
C ASP A 25 -6.47 -4.22 1.74
N VAL A 26 -5.71 -5.30 1.92
CA VAL A 26 -4.24 -5.21 2.10
C VAL A 26 -3.57 -4.61 0.85
N TRP A 27 -4.06 -4.92 -0.34
CA TRP A 27 -3.60 -4.28 -1.57
C TRP A 27 -3.89 -2.78 -1.58
N GLN A 28 -5.12 -2.39 -1.22
CA GLN A 28 -5.52 -0.98 -1.15
C GLN A 28 -4.66 -0.19 -0.16
N VAL A 29 -4.35 -0.78 1.01
CA VAL A 29 -3.37 -0.21 1.95
C VAL A 29 -2.00 -0.03 1.29
N GLY A 30 -1.55 -1.01 0.52
CA GLY A 30 -0.33 -0.91 -0.28
C GLY A 30 -0.36 0.25 -1.30
N LEU A 31 -1.47 0.45 -1.99
CA LEU A 31 -1.64 1.58 -2.91
C LEU A 31 -1.59 2.92 -2.17
N CYS A 32 -2.28 3.03 -1.03
CA CYS A 32 -2.24 4.24 -0.19
C CYS A 32 -0.81 4.53 0.29
N MET A 33 -0.07 3.51 0.75
CA MET A 33 1.33 3.64 1.14
C MET A 33 2.20 4.12 -0.03
N HIS A 34 2.05 3.51 -1.20
CA HIS A 34 2.79 3.93 -2.40
C HIS A 34 2.49 5.39 -2.76
N PHE A 35 1.22 5.80 -2.72
CA PHE A 35 0.82 7.17 -3.00
C PHE A 35 1.43 8.16 -1.99
N MET A 36 1.38 7.87 -0.70
CA MET A 36 1.99 8.73 0.33
C MET A 36 3.51 8.87 0.18
N LEU A 37 4.18 7.82 -0.32
CA LEU A 37 5.63 7.80 -0.47
C LEU A 37 6.13 8.43 -1.78
N THR A 38 5.30 8.41 -2.83
CA THR A 38 5.74 8.77 -4.19
C THR A 38 4.92 9.87 -4.86
N GLY A 39 3.73 10.17 -4.33
CA GLY A 39 2.76 11.08 -4.93
C GLY A 39 1.95 10.48 -6.09
N GLY A 40 2.11 9.19 -6.42
CA GLY A 40 1.41 8.55 -7.54
C GLY A 40 1.01 7.10 -7.25
N LEU A 41 0.24 6.51 -8.16
CA LEU A 41 -0.11 5.08 -8.10
C LEU A 41 0.90 4.23 -8.88
N PRO A 42 1.14 2.98 -8.48
CA PRO A 42 2.05 2.12 -9.21
C PRO A 42 1.49 1.74 -10.60
N GLN A 43 2.38 1.27 -11.48
CA GLN A 43 2.07 0.86 -12.87
C GLN A 43 1.38 1.93 -13.74
N GLY A 44 1.42 3.21 -13.35
CA GLY A 44 0.75 4.29 -14.09
C GLY A 44 -0.77 4.14 -14.11
N ARG A 45 -1.35 3.55 -13.05
CA ARG A 45 -2.81 3.37 -12.92
C ARG A 45 -3.57 4.69 -13.07
N ASP A 46 -3.04 5.74 -12.47
CA ASP A 46 -3.48 7.13 -12.57
C ASP A 46 -3.36 7.74 -13.99
N GLN A 47 -2.51 7.17 -14.83
CA GLN A 47 -2.28 7.62 -16.22
C GLN A 47 -3.02 6.78 -17.25
N CYS A 48 -3.66 5.67 -16.84
CA CYS A 48 -4.34 4.75 -17.76
C CYS A 48 -5.50 5.45 -18.49
N GLU A 49 -6.33 6.25 -17.80
CA GLU A 49 -7.42 6.97 -18.46
C GLU A 49 -6.90 7.99 -19.49
N ALA A 50 -5.84 8.74 -19.14
CA ALA A 50 -5.22 9.73 -20.01
C ALA A 50 -4.54 9.13 -21.25
N THR A 51 -4.12 7.85 -21.18
CA THR A 51 -3.42 7.15 -22.26
C THR A 51 -4.33 6.20 -23.05
N HIS A 52 -5.66 6.27 -22.86
CA HIS A 52 -6.62 5.28 -23.37
C HIS A 52 -6.31 3.82 -22.95
N GLY A 53 -5.48 3.66 -21.92
CA GLY A 53 -5.16 2.38 -21.31
C GLY A 53 -6.26 1.91 -20.36
N SER A 54 -6.20 0.63 -20.01
CA SER A 54 -7.10 0.04 -19.01
C SER A 54 -6.31 -0.35 -17.77
N VAL A 55 -6.76 0.08 -16.59
CA VAL A 55 -6.21 -0.37 -15.30
C VAL A 55 -6.25 -1.90 -15.20
N ARG A 56 -7.26 -2.53 -15.81
CA ARG A 56 -7.38 -3.99 -15.90
C ARG A 56 -6.23 -4.61 -16.71
N ALA A 57 -5.75 -3.94 -17.75
CA ALA A 57 -4.65 -4.44 -18.59
C ALA A 57 -3.31 -4.48 -17.84
N VAL A 58 -3.10 -3.57 -16.88
CA VAL A 58 -1.89 -3.53 -16.05
C VAL A 58 -2.06 -4.22 -14.69
N ALA A 59 -3.21 -4.84 -14.45
CA ALA A 59 -3.57 -5.41 -13.15
C ALA A 59 -2.57 -6.46 -12.64
N THR A 60 -2.01 -7.26 -13.55
CA THR A 60 -1.07 -8.36 -13.23
C THR A 60 0.40 -7.96 -13.37
N HIS A 61 0.70 -6.73 -13.79
CA HIS A 61 2.08 -6.25 -13.89
C HIS A 61 2.69 -6.09 -12.49
N HIS A 62 3.90 -6.58 -12.29
CA HIS A 62 4.61 -6.37 -11.03
C HIS A 62 4.89 -4.88 -10.78
N VAL A 63 4.74 -4.46 -9.52
CA VAL A 63 5.12 -3.10 -9.09
C VAL A 63 6.64 -2.97 -9.08
N SER A 64 7.16 -1.95 -9.76
CA SER A 64 8.58 -1.63 -9.79
C SER A 64 8.98 -0.68 -8.65
N PHE A 65 10.11 -0.96 -8.01
CA PHE A 65 10.67 -0.17 -6.91
C PHE A 65 12.10 0.30 -7.22
N HIS A 66 12.41 0.54 -8.50
CA HIS A 66 13.77 0.83 -8.98
C HIS A 66 14.09 2.32 -9.16
N GLN A 67 13.09 3.21 -9.07
CA GLN A 67 13.29 4.65 -9.23
C GLN A 67 14.20 5.23 -8.13
N PRO A 68 14.95 6.32 -8.41
CA PRO A 68 15.90 6.90 -7.45
C PRO A 68 15.31 7.24 -6.08
N LEU A 69 14.07 7.74 -6.03
CA LEU A 69 13.39 8.08 -4.77
C LEU A 69 13.34 6.91 -3.79
N TRP A 70 13.28 5.67 -4.29
CA TRP A 70 13.18 4.50 -3.43
C TRP A 70 14.43 4.33 -2.57
N LYS A 71 15.58 4.90 -2.96
CA LYS A 71 16.82 4.86 -2.15
C LYS A 71 16.66 5.59 -0.81
N GLU A 72 15.84 6.65 -0.78
CA GLU A 72 15.57 7.46 0.42
C GLU A 72 14.57 6.80 1.38
N ILE A 73 13.77 5.85 0.89
CA ILE A 73 12.77 5.15 1.71
C ILE A 73 13.44 3.99 2.46
N SER A 74 13.10 3.79 3.74
CA SER A 74 13.72 2.72 4.54
C SER A 74 13.50 1.33 3.93
N ARG A 75 14.50 0.44 4.08
CA ARG A 75 14.42 -0.93 3.55
C ARG A 75 13.20 -1.68 4.08
N GLN A 76 12.92 -1.51 5.37
CA GLN A 76 11.83 -2.19 6.07
C GLN A 76 10.46 -1.73 5.54
N CYS A 77 10.29 -0.43 5.25
CA CYS A 77 9.09 0.10 4.62
C CYS A 77 8.86 -0.52 3.23
N ARG A 78 9.92 -0.57 2.40
CA ARG A 78 9.86 -1.19 1.07
C ARG A 78 9.51 -2.67 1.11
N VAL A 79 9.93 -3.41 2.14
CA VAL A 79 9.56 -4.82 2.32
C VAL A 79 8.05 -4.95 2.57
N VAL A 80 7.50 -4.19 3.52
CA VAL A 80 6.05 -4.19 3.79
C VAL A 80 5.26 -3.82 2.55
N LEU A 81 5.68 -2.76 1.85
CA LEU A 81 5.01 -2.29 0.65
C LEU A 81 5.00 -3.35 -0.46
N ARG A 82 6.11 -4.06 -0.68
CA ARG A 82 6.18 -5.18 -1.64
C ARG A 82 5.23 -6.32 -1.27
N GLN A 83 5.13 -6.64 0.01
CA GLN A 83 4.22 -7.69 0.48
C GLN A 83 2.76 -7.30 0.28
N CYS A 84 2.39 -6.05 0.56
CA CYS A 84 1.03 -5.56 0.31
C CYS A 84 0.68 -5.57 -1.19
N LEU A 85 1.64 -5.21 -2.04
CA LEU A 85 1.50 -5.13 -3.50
C LEU A 85 1.89 -6.43 -4.22
N THR A 86 1.76 -7.58 -3.55
CA THR A 86 1.84 -8.89 -4.20
C THR A 86 0.61 -9.13 -5.06
N ILE A 87 0.83 -9.54 -6.31
CA ILE A 87 -0.24 -9.78 -7.29
C ILE A 87 -1.11 -10.96 -6.87
N ASP A 88 -0.49 -12.08 -6.51
CA ASP A 88 -1.20 -13.23 -5.96
C ASP A 88 -1.74 -12.89 -4.56
N ARG A 89 -3.07 -12.91 -4.42
CA ARG A 89 -3.76 -12.61 -3.18
C ARG A 89 -3.50 -13.65 -2.08
N LEU A 90 -3.13 -14.89 -2.44
CA LEU A 90 -2.87 -15.98 -1.49
C LEU A 90 -1.47 -15.85 -0.87
N GLU A 91 -0.54 -15.24 -1.61
CA GLU A 91 0.81 -14.91 -1.14
C GLU A 91 0.85 -13.57 -0.38
N ARG A 92 -0.23 -12.78 -0.45
CA ARG A 92 -0.36 -11.51 0.26
C ARG A 92 -0.60 -11.77 1.76
N PRO A 93 0.17 -11.17 2.68
CA PRO A 93 -0.01 -11.40 4.10
C PRO A 93 -1.31 -10.78 4.61
N THR A 94 -1.84 -11.34 5.69
CA THR A 94 -2.96 -10.72 6.40
C THR A 94 -2.54 -9.44 7.10
N SER A 95 -3.48 -8.52 7.31
CA SER A 95 -3.25 -7.29 8.10
C SER A 95 -2.72 -7.61 9.51
N ALA A 96 -3.28 -8.65 10.16
CA ALA A 96 -2.83 -9.11 11.47
C ALA A 96 -1.37 -9.58 11.44
N TYR A 97 -0.94 -10.26 10.38
CA TYR A 97 0.46 -10.65 10.22
C TYR A 97 1.36 -9.40 10.07
N LEU A 98 0.99 -8.47 9.19
CA LEU A 98 1.75 -7.25 8.96
C LEU A 98 1.95 -6.45 10.26
N VAL A 99 0.88 -6.16 10.99
CA VAL A 99 0.96 -5.40 12.25
C VAL A 99 1.85 -6.11 13.29
N ARG A 100 1.76 -7.45 13.38
CA ARG A 100 2.48 -8.21 14.41
C ARG A 100 3.92 -8.53 14.07
N LYS A 101 4.26 -8.66 12.79
CA LYS A 101 5.54 -9.23 12.31
C LYS A 101 6.38 -8.27 11.47
N ALA A 102 5.77 -7.24 10.86
CA ALA A 102 6.54 -6.27 10.10
C ALA A 102 7.30 -5.34 11.06
N GLU A 103 8.62 -5.41 11.02
CA GLU A 103 9.50 -4.56 11.84
C GLU A 103 9.21 -3.07 11.63
N TRP A 104 8.93 -2.66 10.38
CA TRP A 104 8.64 -1.27 10.07
C TRP A 104 7.40 -0.74 10.81
N LEU A 105 6.29 -1.49 10.81
CA LEU A 105 5.07 -1.09 11.49
C LEU A 105 5.25 -1.13 13.01
N ARG A 106 5.90 -2.18 13.52
CA ARG A 106 6.17 -2.30 14.96
C ARG A 106 7.03 -1.16 15.50
N ALA A 107 8.14 -0.85 14.82
CA ALA A 107 9.04 0.23 15.21
C ALA A 107 8.32 1.59 15.17
N ALA A 108 7.49 1.84 14.14
CA ALA A 108 6.69 3.05 14.05
C ALA A 108 5.68 3.18 15.21
N MET A 109 4.97 2.10 15.53
CA MET A 109 3.99 2.08 16.63
C MET A 109 4.64 2.29 18.00
N GLN A 110 5.82 1.71 18.22
CA GLN A 110 6.59 1.94 19.45
C GLN A 110 7.04 3.39 19.56
N GLY A 111 7.59 3.97 18.48
CA GLY A 111 8.00 5.38 18.46
C GLY A 111 6.85 6.33 18.76
N ILE A 112 5.67 6.09 18.17
CA ILE A 112 4.45 6.87 18.45
C ILE A 112 4.03 6.72 19.91
N SER A 113 4.03 5.50 20.44
CA SER A 113 3.68 5.25 21.86
C SER A 113 4.62 5.98 22.81
N THR A 114 5.93 5.98 22.54
CA THR A 114 6.91 6.71 23.36
C THR A 114 6.71 8.22 23.26
N LEU A 115 6.43 8.74 22.05
CA LEU A 115 6.14 10.15 21.85
C LEU A 115 4.90 10.59 22.64
N LEU A 116 3.81 9.83 22.57
CA LEU A 116 2.56 10.13 23.27
C LEU A 116 2.72 10.05 24.79
N ALA A 117 3.42 9.03 25.30
CA ALA A 117 3.72 8.91 26.73
C ALA A 117 4.59 10.08 27.25
N GLY A 118 5.48 10.62 26.41
CA GLY A 118 6.27 11.81 26.74
C GLY A 118 5.49 13.13 26.72
N LEU A 119 4.31 13.17 26.10
CA LEU A 119 3.44 14.36 26.03
C LEU A 119 2.42 14.43 27.18
N GLU A 120 2.07 13.30 27.82
CA GLU A 120 1.18 13.28 28.98
C GLU A 120 1.64 14.12 30.20
N PRO A 121 2.93 14.15 30.60
CA PRO A 121 3.35 14.96 31.74
C PRO A 121 3.23 16.48 31.51
N ALA A 122 3.10 16.96 30.27
CA ALA A 122 2.99 18.39 29.95
C ALA A 122 1.56 18.96 30.02
N LEU A 123 0.54 18.10 30.23
CA LEU A 123 -0.87 18.51 30.33
C LEU A 123 -1.38 18.60 31.78
N HIS A 124 -0.52 18.34 32.77
CA HIS A 124 -0.86 18.38 34.20
C HIS A 124 -0.11 19.48 34.97
N GLU A 125 0.51 20.44 34.27
CA GLU A 125 0.99 21.71 34.85
C GLU A 125 0.10 22.89 34.49
#